data_AF-G3LI21-F1
#
_entry.id   AF-G3LI21-F1
#
_cell.length_a   1.000
_cell.length_b   1.000
_cell.length_c   1.000
_cell.angle_alpha   90.00
_cell.angle_beta   90.00
_cell.angle_gamma   90.00
#
_symmetry.space_group_name_H-M   'P 1'
#
loop_
_entity.id
_entity.type
_entity.pdbx_description
1 polymer ?
#
loop_
_entity_poly.entity_id
_entity_poly.type
_entity_poly.pdbx_seq_one_letter_code
_entity_poly.pdbx_strand_id
1 'polypeptide(L)'
;VNNYWYDNAGHAFEIGSGAYVVAEGNVFHNVKAVAESPISGKLFSSPDASTNKVCSSYLGHTCQINGFGSSGAFSQADTDILSKFKGKNIASAAAYNTVVSSVTA
;
A
#
# COMPACT_ATOMS: atom_id res chain seq x y z
N VAL A 1 4.59 4.69 -0.91
CA VAL A 1 5.33 3.78 -0.02
C VAL A 1 5.61 4.51 1.29
N ASN A 2 5.55 3.82 2.43
CA ASN A 2 5.91 4.35 3.76
C ASN A 2 5.27 5.69 4.16
N ASN A 3 3.98 5.90 3.88
CA ASN A 3 3.27 7.05 4.47
C ASN A 3 2.50 6.63 5.73
N TYR A 4 2.18 7.63 6.56
CA TYR A 4 1.37 7.46 7.76
C TYR A 4 0.04 8.20 7.59
N TRP A 5 -1.07 7.45 7.58
CA TRP A 5 -2.42 7.98 7.62
C TRP A 5 -2.95 7.87 9.04
N TYR A 6 -3.37 9.01 9.59
CA TYR A 6 -3.78 9.12 10.98
C TYR A 6 -5.09 9.89 11.10
N ASP A 7 -5.98 9.40 11.98
CA ASP A 7 -7.19 10.08 12.43
C ASP A 7 -8.09 10.57 11.29
N ASN A 8 -8.55 9.62 10.47
CA ASN A 8 -9.46 9.90 9.36
C ASN A 8 -10.82 9.24 9.64
N ALA A 9 -11.80 10.08 9.97
CA ALA A 9 -13.17 9.66 10.26
C ALA A 9 -14.00 9.25 9.01
N GLY A 10 -13.48 9.52 7.80
CA GLY A 10 -14.07 9.14 6.51
C GLY A 10 -13.32 7.98 5.86
N HIS A 11 -12.89 8.16 4.61
CA HIS A 11 -12.10 7.20 3.86
C HIS A 11 -10.77 7.80 3.37
N ALA A 12 -9.75 6.96 3.14
CA ALA A 12 -8.44 7.42 2.66
C ALA A 12 -8.26 7.32 1.14
N PHE A 13 -8.44 6.14 0.54
CA PHE A 13 -8.29 5.95 -0.91
C PHE A 13 -9.64 5.97 -1.65
N GLU A 14 -9.66 6.62 -2.83
CA GLU A 14 -10.68 6.45 -3.87
C GLU A 14 -10.00 5.95 -5.15
N ILE A 15 -10.14 4.65 -5.43
CA ILE A 15 -9.42 4.00 -6.55
C ILE A 15 -10.40 3.79 -7.71
N GLY A 16 -10.54 4.83 -8.53
CA GLY A 16 -11.42 4.86 -9.71
C GLY A 16 -10.87 4.09 -10.91
N SER A 17 -11.71 3.92 -11.94
CA SER A 17 -11.33 3.23 -13.18
C SER A 17 -10.12 3.90 -13.85
N GLY A 18 -9.18 3.07 -14.33
CA GLY A 18 -7.92 3.53 -14.93
C GLY A 18 -6.80 3.82 -13.93
N ALA A 19 -7.09 3.84 -12.61
CA ALA A 19 -6.07 3.98 -11.59
C ALA A 19 -5.35 2.64 -11.30
N TYR A 20 -4.05 2.74 -11.01
CA TYR A 20 -3.20 1.62 -10.61
C TYR A 20 -2.44 2.02 -9.33
N VAL A 21 -2.65 1.29 -8.24
CA VAL A 21 -2.04 1.60 -6.93
C VAL A 21 -1.21 0.42 -6.45
N VAL A 22 0.05 0.69 -6.11
CA VAL A 22 0.89 -0.20 -5.29
C VAL A 22 1.04 0.46 -3.92
N ALA A 23 0.49 -0.18 -2.89
CA ALA A 23 0.55 0.32 -1.52
C ALA A 23 1.37 -0.66 -0.67
N GLU A 24 2.57 -0.23 -0.28
CA GLU A 24 3.48 -1.00 0.55
C GLU A 24 4.09 -0.17 1.69
N GLY A 25 4.33 -0.83 2.82
CA GLY A 25 4.99 -0.29 3.99
C GLY A 25 4.27 0.88 4.67
N ASN A 26 3.01 1.12 4.35
CA ASN A 26 2.23 2.23 4.92
C ASN A 26 1.73 1.89 6.33
N VAL A 27 1.35 2.91 7.10
CA VAL A 27 0.64 2.74 8.37
C VAL A 27 -0.70 3.47 8.31
N PHE A 28 -1.78 2.77 8.63
CA PHE A 28 -3.11 3.31 8.81
C PHE A 28 -3.51 3.21 10.28
N HIS A 29 -3.78 4.34 10.93
CA HIS A 29 -4.14 4.38 12.34
C HIS A 29 -5.37 5.27 12.53
N ASN A 30 -6.44 4.73 13.12
CA ASN A 30 -7.73 5.41 13.28
C ASN A 30 -8.30 5.90 11.94
N VAL A 31 -8.21 5.09 10.88
CA VAL A 31 -8.76 5.37 9.55
C VAL A 31 -10.00 4.51 9.35
N LYS A 32 -11.19 5.11 9.37
CA LYS A 32 -12.48 4.37 9.34
C LYS A 32 -12.58 3.44 8.11
N ALA A 33 -12.32 3.96 6.92
CA ALA A 33 -12.21 3.15 5.70
C ALA A 33 -10.87 3.44 5.01
N VAL A 34 -9.98 2.43 4.91
CA VAL A 34 -8.70 2.65 4.22
C VAL A 34 -8.92 2.88 2.72
N ALA A 35 -9.85 2.19 2.10
CA ALA A 35 -10.30 2.51 0.75
C ALA A 35 -11.83 2.49 0.68
N GLU A 36 -12.39 3.41 -0.10
CA GLU A 36 -13.80 3.43 -0.42
C GLU A 36 -14.15 2.24 -1.33
N SER A 37 -15.31 1.64 -1.09
CA SER A 37 -15.80 0.47 -1.81
C SER A 37 -17.02 0.85 -2.69
N PRO A 38 -17.12 0.34 -3.93
CA PRO A 38 -16.19 -0.60 -4.58
C PRO A 38 -14.96 0.08 -5.18
N ILE A 39 -13.82 -0.61 -5.11
CA ILE A 39 -12.61 -0.25 -5.87
C ILE A 39 -12.87 -0.57 -7.35
N SER A 40 -12.84 0.46 -8.20
CA SER A 40 -13.10 0.34 -9.64
C SER A 40 -11.82 0.31 -10.49
N GLY A 41 -10.69 0.71 -9.90
CA GLY A 41 -9.35 0.58 -10.48
C GLY A 41 -8.65 -0.70 -10.05
N LYS A 42 -7.32 -0.67 -10.08
CA LYS A 42 -6.47 -1.82 -9.74
C LYS A 42 -5.57 -1.52 -8.55
N LEU A 43 -5.43 -2.50 -7.66
CA LEU A 43 -4.71 -2.35 -6.40
C LEU A 43 -3.88 -3.60 -6.10
N PHE A 44 -2.60 -3.37 -5.83
CA PHE A 44 -1.74 -4.29 -5.11
C PHE A 44 -1.43 -3.70 -3.73
N SER A 45 -2.10 -4.19 -2.69
CA SER A 45 -1.98 -3.68 -1.32
C SER A 45 -0.92 -4.40 -0.48
N SER A 46 -0.03 -5.15 -1.12
CA SER A 46 1.04 -5.92 -0.47
C SER A 46 0.53 -6.82 0.66
N PRO A 47 -0.44 -7.72 0.39
CA PRO A 47 -1.32 -8.30 1.40
C PRO A 47 -0.62 -9.22 2.40
N ASP A 48 0.45 -9.91 1.98
CA ASP A 48 1.16 -10.87 2.81
C ASP A 48 2.58 -11.13 2.31
N ALA A 49 3.44 -11.66 3.18
CA ALA A 49 4.85 -11.88 2.89
C ALA A 49 5.12 -12.85 1.73
N SER A 50 4.22 -13.79 1.44
CA SER A 50 4.38 -14.75 0.34
C SER A 50 4.09 -14.08 -1.00
N THR A 51 2.91 -13.45 -1.11
CA THR A 51 2.47 -12.74 -2.30
C THR A 51 3.46 -11.62 -2.65
N ASN A 52 3.97 -10.89 -1.66
CA ASN A 52 4.86 -9.75 -1.86
C ASN A 52 6.21 -10.09 -2.51
N LYS A 53 6.62 -11.36 -2.53
CA LYS A 53 7.84 -11.81 -3.23
C LYS A 53 7.79 -11.52 -4.73
N VAL A 54 6.58 -11.42 -5.31
CA VAL A 54 6.38 -11.08 -6.73
C VAL A 54 7.00 -9.72 -7.09
N CYS A 55 7.07 -8.78 -6.14
CA CYS A 55 7.62 -7.45 -6.37
C CYS A 55 9.10 -7.46 -6.74
N SER A 56 9.89 -8.45 -6.30
CA SER A 56 11.32 -8.50 -6.58
C SER A 56 11.63 -8.46 -8.08
N SER A 57 10.77 -9.06 -8.91
CA SER A 57 10.91 -9.10 -10.37
C SER A 57 10.57 -7.78 -11.08
N TYR A 58 9.90 -6.85 -10.40
CA TYR A 58 9.34 -5.64 -11.02
C TYR A 58 9.80 -4.34 -10.35
N LEU A 59 9.96 -4.36 -9.03
CA LEU A 59 10.31 -3.22 -8.18
C LEU A 59 11.75 -3.30 -7.66
N GLY A 60 12.39 -4.47 -7.73
CA GLY A 60 13.75 -4.70 -7.24
C GLY A 60 13.85 -5.05 -5.75
N HIS A 61 12.71 -5.17 -5.05
CA HIS A 61 12.62 -5.61 -3.67
C HIS A 61 11.34 -6.42 -3.42
N THR A 62 11.33 -7.21 -2.34
CA THR A 62 10.10 -7.81 -1.81
C THR A 62 9.25 -6.70 -1.18
N CYS A 63 7.99 -6.55 -1.61
CA CYS A 63 7.13 -5.48 -1.11
C CYS A 63 6.90 -5.57 0.41
N GLN A 64 6.79 -4.43 1.07
CA GLN A 64 6.56 -4.36 2.51
C GLN A 64 5.06 -4.40 2.85
N ILE A 65 4.68 -5.21 3.84
CA ILE A 65 3.29 -5.23 4.33
C ILE A 65 2.92 -3.87 4.94
N ASN A 66 1.63 -3.51 4.86
CA ASN A 66 1.09 -2.33 5.51
C ASN A 66 0.71 -2.64 6.97
N GLY A 67 0.85 -1.67 7.86
CA GLY A 67 0.41 -1.72 9.26
C GLY A 67 -0.98 -1.10 9.44
N PHE A 68 -1.80 -1.71 10.29
CA PHE A 68 -3.16 -1.24 10.58
C PHE A 68 -3.37 -1.21 12.10
N GLY A 69 -3.81 -0.06 12.63
CA GLY A 69 -4.28 0.12 14.00
C GLY A 69 -5.67 0.75 13.98
N SER A 70 -6.67 0.10 14.58
CA SER A 70 -8.05 0.63 14.65
C SER A 70 -8.57 1.20 13.32
N SER A 71 -8.32 0.51 12.21
CA SER A 71 -8.60 1.00 10.86
C SER A 71 -9.31 -0.05 10.01
N GLY A 72 -9.98 0.39 8.94
CA GLY A 72 -10.63 -0.49 7.97
C GLY A 72 -9.64 -1.42 7.23
N ALA A 73 -10.17 -2.51 6.66
CA ALA A 73 -9.37 -3.46 5.89
C ALA A 73 -8.91 -2.87 4.53
N PHE A 74 -7.81 -3.40 4.00
CA PHE A 74 -7.25 -3.00 2.70
C PHE A 74 -6.47 -4.15 2.06
N SER A 75 -7.16 -5.00 1.30
CA SER A 75 -6.60 -6.24 0.77
C SER A 75 -7.02 -6.49 -0.68
N GLN A 76 -6.10 -6.30 -1.62
CA GLN A 76 -6.24 -6.67 -3.03
C GLN A 76 -4.86 -7.00 -3.62
N ALA A 77 -4.81 -7.91 -4.58
CA ALA A 77 -3.56 -8.50 -5.07
C ALA A 77 -3.48 -8.50 -6.62
N ASP A 78 -3.81 -7.39 -7.27
CA ASP A 78 -3.67 -7.24 -8.72
C ASP A 78 -2.19 -7.15 -9.11
N THR A 79 -1.55 -8.28 -9.40
CA THR A 79 -0.10 -8.33 -9.69
C THR A 79 0.26 -7.89 -11.11
N ASP A 80 -0.70 -7.86 -12.04
CA ASP A 80 -0.49 -7.45 -13.44
C ASP A 80 0.00 -6.00 -13.54
N ILE A 81 -0.39 -5.15 -12.58
CA ILE A 81 -0.01 -3.74 -12.54
C ILE A 81 1.48 -3.53 -12.24
N LEU A 82 2.15 -4.50 -11.62
CA LEU A 82 3.56 -4.38 -11.21
C LEU A 82 4.47 -4.25 -12.43
N SER A 83 4.08 -4.85 -13.56
CA SER A 83 4.80 -4.73 -14.83
C SER A 83 5.02 -3.28 -15.29
N LYS A 84 4.15 -2.35 -14.86
CA LYS A 84 4.23 -0.92 -15.19
C LYS A 84 5.44 -0.21 -14.56
N PHE A 85 6.06 -0.82 -13.54
CA PHE A 85 7.24 -0.28 -12.85
C PHE A 85 8.57 -0.67 -13.51
N LYS A 86 8.57 -1.58 -14.50
CA LYS A 86 9.80 -2.00 -15.18
C LYS A 86 10.53 -0.81 -15.82
N GLY A 87 11.83 -0.70 -15.55
CA GLY A 87 12.70 0.36 -16.09
C GLY A 87 12.42 1.75 -15.52
N LYS A 88 11.69 1.86 -14.40
CA LYS A 88 11.48 3.12 -13.68
C LYS A 88 12.39 3.19 -12.45
N ASN A 89 12.57 4.41 -11.93
CA ASN A 89 13.21 4.63 -10.63
C ASN A 89 12.18 4.36 -9.54
N ILE A 90 12.44 3.33 -8.72
CA ILE A 90 11.53 2.87 -7.67
C ILE A 90 12.06 3.34 -6.32
N ALA A 91 11.20 3.96 -5.52
CA ALA A 91 11.55 4.33 -4.16
C ALA A 91 11.71 3.07 -3.29
N SER A 92 12.70 3.08 -2.38
CA SER A 92 12.87 2.00 -1.41
C SER A 92 11.71 1.93 -0.42
N ALA A 93 11.39 0.74 0.05
CA ALA A 93 10.35 0.49 1.05
C ALA A 93 10.96 -0.09 2.35
N ALA A 94 10.77 0.62 3.47
CA ALA A 94 11.09 0.14 4.81
C ALA A 94 9.90 -0.62 5.44
N ALA A 95 10.16 -1.41 6.49
CA ALA A 95 9.11 -2.06 7.26
C ALA A 95 8.19 -1.03 7.94
N TYR A 96 6.88 -1.30 7.99
CA TYR A 96 5.89 -0.32 8.49
C TYR A 96 6.14 0.12 9.94
N ASN A 97 6.78 -0.72 10.76
CA ASN A 97 6.99 -0.47 12.18
C ASN A 97 8.01 0.66 12.46
N THR A 98 8.76 1.12 11.46
CA THR A 98 9.65 2.29 11.58
C THR A 98 9.01 3.58 11.06
N VAL A 99 7.87 3.48 10.36
CA VAL A 99 7.30 4.59 9.59
C VAL A 99 6.76 5.69 10.47
N VAL A 100 6.00 5.36 11.52
CA VAL A 100 5.41 6.39 12.40
C VAL A 100 6.52 7.24 13.01
N SER A 101 7.54 6.61 13.61
CA SER A 101 8.68 7.32 14.19
C SER A 101 9.45 8.15 13.17
N SER A 102 9.55 7.69 11.92
CA SER A 102 10.26 8.42 10.87
C SER A 102 9.45 9.61 10.32
N VAL A 103 8.12 9.49 10.27
CA VAL A 103 7.24 10.50 9.67
C VAL A 103 6.89 11.61 10.64
N THR A 104 6.79 11.31 11.94
CA THR A 104 6.42 12.30 12.97
C THR A 104 7.63 12.87 13.72
N ALA A 105 8.85 12.63 13.24
CA ALA A 105 10.08 13.17 13.81
C ALA A 105 10.23 14.68 13.58
#